data_AF-A0A433QDU0-F1
#
_entry.id   AF-A0A433QDU0-F1
#
_cell.length_a   1.000
_cell.length_b   1.000
_cell.length_c   1.000
_cell.angle_alpha   90.00
_cell.angle_beta   90.00
_cell.angle_gamma   90.00
#
_symmetry.space_group_name_H-M   'P 1'
#
loop_
_entity.id
_entity.type
_entity.pdbx_description
1 polymer ?
#
loop_
_entity_poly.entity_id
_entity_poly.type
_entity_poly.pdbx_seq_one_letter_code
_entity_poly.pdbx_strand_id
1 'polypeptide(L)'
;MVANAKNGYFQEVPKLGNQYDEDPYFRSILRRLLPTQVLEEITPDLRALGQSAVEEIAKLGDQVEDPANHPRLKQYDAWCQRVDEIQVTPAWKQLHAIAAKEGLIAIAYERKYGEHSRIYQFAKHYLYAPSSAMYDCPLSMTGKSVTII
;
A
#
# COMPACT_ATOMS: atom_id res chain seq x y z
N MET A 1 33.33 -14.03 -30.01
CA MET A 1 32.34 -14.68 -29.13
C MET A 1 30.96 -14.30 -29.64
N VAL A 2 30.12 -15.27 -29.99
CA VAL A 2 28.76 -15.01 -30.48
C VAL A 2 27.87 -14.71 -29.27
N ALA A 3 27.19 -13.57 -29.26
CA ALA A 3 26.23 -13.24 -28.22
C ALA A 3 25.08 -14.27 -28.24
N ASN A 4 24.67 -14.78 -27.08
CA ASN A 4 23.47 -15.61 -26.92
C ASN A 4 22.66 -15.15 -25.70
N ALA A 5 21.49 -15.74 -25.45
CA ALA A 5 20.60 -15.39 -24.34
C ALA A 5 21.24 -15.38 -22.92
N LYS A 6 22.40 -16.03 -22.74
CA LYS A 6 23.18 -16.09 -21.50
C LYS A 6 24.51 -15.32 -21.58
N ASN A 7 24.95 -14.91 -22.77
CA ASN A 7 26.25 -14.28 -23.01
C ASN A 7 26.06 -12.96 -23.76
N GLY A 8 26.24 -11.83 -23.08
CA GLY A 8 26.07 -10.50 -23.65
C GLY A 8 25.95 -9.42 -22.57
N TYR A 9 25.59 -8.21 -22.99
CA TYR A 9 25.22 -7.13 -22.06
C TYR A 9 23.80 -7.39 -21.54
N PHE A 10 23.64 -7.29 -20.21
CA PHE A 10 22.34 -7.33 -19.55
C PHE A 10 22.11 -5.99 -18.87
N GLN A 11 21.00 -5.33 -19.21
CA GLN A 11 20.59 -4.09 -18.56
C GLN A 11 20.29 -4.36 -17.08
N GLU A 12 20.83 -3.55 -16.19
CA GLU A 12 20.48 -3.61 -14.78
C GLU A 12 19.03 -3.18 -14.58
N VAL A 13 18.29 -3.96 -13.78
CA VAL A 13 16.92 -3.63 -13.40
C VAL A 13 16.88 -2.40 -12.49
N PRO A 14 15.88 -1.51 -12.66
CA PRO A 14 15.73 -0.38 -11.77
C PRO A 14 15.48 -0.87 -10.34
N LYS A 15 16.14 -0.22 -9.38
CA LYS A 15 15.95 -0.45 -7.95
C LYS A 15 15.34 0.79 -7.36
N LEU A 16 14.25 0.64 -6.64
CA LEU A 16 13.63 1.71 -5.88
C LEU A 16 14.26 1.75 -4.49
N GLY A 17 14.56 2.94 -3.99
CA GLY A 17 14.89 3.13 -2.57
C GLY A 17 13.67 3.51 -1.76
N ASN A 18 13.90 3.97 -0.55
CA ASN A 18 12.85 4.33 0.39
C ASN A 18 11.98 5.46 -0.17
N GLN A 19 10.68 5.21 -0.35
CA GLN A 19 9.76 6.15 -1.02
C GLN A 19 9.52 7.45 -0.23
N TYR A 20 9.79 7.46 1.07
CA TYR A 20 9.77 8.70 1.86
C TYR A 20 11.07 9.51 1.66
N ASP A 21 12.23 8.86 1.67
CA ASP A 21 13.52 9.55 1.54
C ASP A 21 13.81 10.00 0.11
N GLU A 22 13.42 9.20 -0.89
CA GLU A 22 13.66 9.49 -2.32
C GLU A 22 12.68 10.51 -2.91
N ASP A 23 11.63 10.91 -2.18
CA ASP A 23 10.70 11.96 -2.59
C ASP A 23 10.96 13.29 -1.83
N PRO A 24 11.83 14.18 -2.36
CA PRO A 24 12.10 15.47 -1.72
C PRO A 24 10.89 16.41 -1.75
N TYR A 25 9.99 16.27 -2.72
CA TYR A 25 8.81 17.12 -2.86
C TYR A 25 7.77 16.76 -1.82
N PHE A 26 7.51 15.47 -1.63
CA PHE A 26 6.66 14.97 -0.55
C PHE A 26 7.13 15.46 0.82
N ARG A 27 8.43 15.31 1.12
CA ARG A 27 9.01 15.83 2.38
C ARG A 27 8.93 17.35 2.49
N SER A 28 9.04 18.08 1.38
CA SER A 28 8.87 19.54 1.37
C SER A 28 7.42 19.95 1.64
N ILE A 29 6.45 19.22 1.10
CA ILE A 29 5.02 19.48 1.32
C ILE A 29 4.65 19.21 2.78
N LEU A 30 5.11 18.10 3.36
CA LEU A 30 4.86 17.77 4.76
C LEU A 30 5.43 18.82 5.71
N ARG A 31 6.65 19.31 5.46
CA ARG A 31 7.26 20.43 6.21
C ARG A 31 6.45 21.73 6.15
N ARG A 32 5.71 21.96 5.07
CA ARG A 32 4.87 23.15 4.92
C ARG A 32 3.50 23.01 5.59
N LEU A 33 2.97 21.79 5.64
CA LEU A 33 1.61 21.52 6.10
C LEU A 33 1.51 21.11 7.58
N LEU A 34 2.62 20.67 8.18
CA LEU A 34 2.67 20.13 9.54
C LEU A 34 3.54 20.99 10.46
N PRO A 35 3.14 21.19 11.73
CA PRO A 35 4.02 21.72 12.75
C PRO A 35 5.25 20.83 12.93
N THR A 36 6.40 21.44 13.20
CA THR A 36 7.68 20.72 13.35
C THR A 36 7.60 19.56 14.33
N GLN A 37 6.93 19.76 15.47
CA GLN A 37 6.75 18.74 16.51
C GLN A 37 6.00 17.51 15.99
N VAL A 38 4.89 17.72 15.26
CA VAL A 38 4.10 16.63 14.68
C VAL A 38 4.90 15.92 13.60
N LEU A 39 5.60 16.68 12.74
CA LEU A 39 6.41 16.11 11.68
C LEU A 39 7.53 15.21 12.23
N GLU A 40 8.25 15.66 13.25
CA GLU A 40 9.30 14.89 13.91
C GLU A 40 8.76 13.58 14.49
N GLU A 41 7.56 13.61 15.08
CA GLU A 41 6.93 12.42 15.67
C GLU A 41 6.48 11.39 14.61
N ILE A 42 5.91 11.82 13.49
CA ILE A 42 5.40 10.90 12.45
C ILE A 42 6.47 10.46 11.44
N THR A 43 7.59 11.17 11.33
CA THR A 43 8.63 10.89 10.32
C THR A 43 9.22 9.48 10.40
N PRO A 44 9.55 8.92 11.59
CA PRO A 44 10.05 7.55 11.69
C PRO A 44 9.07 6.52 11.13
N ASP A 45 7.78 6.71 11.38
CA ASP A 45 6.71 5.85 10.88
C ASP A 45 6.54 5.97 9.35
N LEU A 46 6.53 7.19 8.80
CA LEU A 46 6.49 7.41 7.35
C LEU A 46 7.71 6.81 6.64
N ARG A 47 8.90 6.91 7.23
CA ARG A 47 10.13 6.30 6.70
C ARG A 47 10.03 4.78 6.71
N ALA A 48 9.53 4.18 7.79
CA ALA A 48 9.33 2.73 7.90
C ALA A 48 8.34 2.22 6.83
N LEU A 49 7.20 2.91 6.67
CA LEU A 49 6.24 2.58 5.62
C LEU A 49 6.83 2.80 4.22
N GLY A 50 7.60 3.87 4.01
CA GLY A 50 8.29 4.14 2.75
C GLY A 50 9.32 3.07 2.37
N GLN A 51 9.91 2.38 3.35
CA GLN A 51 10.76 1.21 3.11
C GLN A 51 9.91 -0.02 2.77
N SER A 52 8.89 -0.29 3.58
CA SER A 52 7.99 -1.42 3.35
C SER A 52 7.30 -1.34 1.99
N ALA A 53 7.02 -0.13 1.50
CA ALA A 53 6.44 0.13 0.18
C ALA A 53 7.25 -0.45 -0.99
N VAL A 54 8.57 -0.54 -0.88
CA VAL A 54 9.45 -1.12 -1.92
C VAL A 54 9.95 -2.52 -1.59
N GLU A 55 9.59 -3.03 -0.42
CA GLU A 55 9.97 -4.36 0.05
C GLU A 55 8.73 -5.25 0.21
N GLU A 56 8.19 -5.34 1.43
CA GLU A 56 7.10 -6.24 1.78
C GLU A 56 5.83 -5.94 0.97
N ILE A 57 5.40 -4.69 0.92
CA ILE A 57 4.16 -4.30 0.23
C ILE A 57 4.31 -4.51 -1.28
N ALA A 58 5.42 -4.11 -1.89
CA ALA A 58 5.69 -4.35 -3.31
C ALA A 58 5.67 -5.84 -3.65
N LYS A 59 6.33 -6.67 -2.84
CA LYS A 59 6.34 -8.13 -3.03
C LYS A 59 4.94 -8.75 -2.95
N LEU A 60 4.11 -8.26 -2.04
CA LEU A 60 2.71 -8.69 -1.94
C LEU A 60 1.88 -8.19 -3.11
N GLY A 61 2.09 -6.95 -3.55
CA GLY A 61 1.48 -6.38 -4.74
C GLY A 61 1.77 -7.21 -5.99
N ASP A 62 3.04 -7.54 -6.24
CA ASP A 62 3.45 -8.40 -7.35
C ASP A 62 2.77 -9.78 -7.32
N GLN A 63 2.60 -10.37 -6.13
CA GLN A 63 1.88 -11.63 -5.97
C GLN A 63 0.39 -11.50 -6.28
N VAL A 64 -0.24 -10.36 -5.98
CA VAL A 64 -1.65 -10.11 -6.31
C VAL A 64 -1.82 -9.90 -7.81
N GLU A 65 -0.90 -9.18 -8.44
CA GLU A 65 -0.96 -8.84 -9.87
C GLU A 65 -0.63 -10.03 -10.79
N ASP A 66 0.03 -11.08 -10.27
CA ASP A 66 0.25 -12.32 -11.01
C ASP A 66 -1.09 -12.90 -11.53
N PRO A 67 -1.24 -13.10 -12.86
CA PRO A 67 -2.46 -13.66 -13.46
C PRO A 67 -2.92 -15.00 -12.86
N ALA A 68 -2.00 -15.81 -12.32
CA ALA A 68 -2.35 -17.04 -11.64
C ALA A 68 -3.16 -16.80 -10.36
N ASN A 69 -2.92 -15.66 -9.71
CA ASN A 69 -3.47 -15.27 -8.40
C ASN A 69 -4.66 -14.30 -8.49
N HIS A 70 -5.09 -13.93 -9.70
CA HIS A 70 -6.25 -13.07 -9.91
C HIS A 70 -7.51 -13.64 -9.21
N PRO A 71 -8.37 -12.78 -8.64
CA PRO A 71 -9.57 -13.23 -7.95
C PRO A 71 -10.48 -14.10 -8.83
N ARG A 72 -11.03 -15.17 -8.26
CA ARG A 72 -11.93 -16.09 -8.97
C ARG A 72 -13.29 -16.17 -8.27
N LEU A 73 -14.36 -16.15 -9.06
CA LEU A 73 -15.72 -16.35 -8.58
C LEU A 73 -16.09 -17.84 -8.66
N LYS A 74 -16.40 -18.44 -7.52
CA LYS A 74 -17.02 -19.75 -7.43
C LYS A 74 -18.51 -19.56 -7.16
N GLN A 75 -19.32 -19.64 -8.22
CA GLN A 75 -20.76 -19.40 -8.13
C GLN A 75 -21.51 -20.54 -7.42
N TYR A 76 -21.09 -21.78 -7.66
CA TYR A 76 -21.73 -22.97 -7.12
C TYR A 76 -20.70 -23.88 -6.43
N ASP A 77 -21.15 -24.60 -5.40
CA ASP A 77 -20.36 -25.65 -4.78
C ASP A 77 -20.44 -26.98 -5.56
N ALA A 78 -19.80 -28.03 -5.01
CA ALA A 78 -19.80 -29.35 -5.64
C ALA A 78 -21.20 -30.00 -5.72
N TRP A 79 -22.18 -29.51 -4.94
CA TRP A 79 -23.55 -30.02 -4.84
C TRP A 79 -24.59 -29.10 -5.48
N CYS A 80 -24.15 -28.26 -6.43
CA CYS A 80 -25.01 -27.32 -7.18
C CYS A 80 -25.73 -26.30 -6.29
N GLN A 81 -25.27 -26.08 -5.05
CA GLN A 81 -25.77 -24.99 -4.21
C GLN A 81 -25.07 -23.70 -4.59
N ARG A 82 -25.83 -22.61 -4.72
CA ARG A 82 -25.27 -21.29 -5.02
C ARG A 82 -24.55 -20.73 -3.80
N VAL A 83 -23.27 -20.38 -3.92
CA VAL A 83 -22.41 -19.87 -2.83
C VAL A 83 -21.81 -18.49 -3.11
N ASP A 84 -21.64 -18.11 -4.39
CA ASP A 84 -21.07 -16.81 -4.81
C ASP A 84 -19.77 -16.42 -4.05
N GLU A 85 -18.87 -17.39 -3.86
CA GLU A 85 -17.61 -17.23 -3.12
C GLU A 85 -16.56 -16.53 -4.01
N ILE A 86 -15.99 -15.41 -3.53
CA ILE A 86 -14.85 -14.75 -4.17
C ILE A 86 -13.56 -15.24 -3.54
N GLN A 87 -12.78 -15.98 -4.32
CA GLN A 87 -11.48 -16.51 -3.92
C GLN A 87 -10.40 -15.49 -4.27
N VAL A 88 -9.65 -15.06 -3.25
CA VAL A 88 -8.54 -14.10 -3.37
C VAL A 88 -7.25 -14.71 -2.86
N THR A 89 -6.12 -14.26 -3.38
CA THR A 89 -4.80 -14.70 -2.91
C THR A 89 -4.56 -14.32 -1.43
N PRO A 90 -3.81 -15.12 -0.65
CA PRO A 90 -3.38 -14.74 0.69
C PRO A 90 -2.66 -13.40 0.75
N ALA A 91 -1.93 -13.00 -0.31
CA ALA A 91 -1.24 -11.71 -0.38
C ALA A 91 -2.22 -10.53 -0.26
N TRP A 92 -3.40 -10.62 -0.88
CA TRP A 92 -4.45 -9.61 -0.77
C TRP A 92 -4.95 -9.45 0.68
N LYS A 93 -5.06 -10.56 1.41
CA LYS A 93 -5.44 -10.56 2.84
C LYS A 93 -4.32 -10.00 3.72
N GLN A 94 -3.07 -10.18 3.33
CA GLN A 94 -1.92 -9.59 4.03
C GLN A 94 -1.84 -8.08 3.80
N LEU A 95 -2.10 -7.60 2.58
CA LEU A 95 -2.22 -6.16 2.29
C LEU A 95 -3.31 -5.51 3.15
N HIS A 96 -4.46 -6.16 3.33
CA HIS A 96 -5.49 -5.74 4.28
C HIS A 96 -4.96 -5.62 5.71
N ALA A 97 -4.28 -6.66 6.19
CA ALA A 97 -3.74 -6.69 7.56
C ALA A 97 -2.70 -5.58 7.79
N ILE A 98 -1.83 -5.33 6.80
CA ILE A 98 -0.87 -4.22 6.82
C ILE A 98 -1.62 -2.89 6.88
N ALA A 99 -2.61 -2.67 6.01
CA ALA A 99 -3.39 -1.44 5.99
C ALA A 99 -4.07 -1.15 7.34
N ALA A 100 -4.59 -2.19 8.01
CA ALA A 100 -5.18 -2.08 9.33
C ALA A 100 -4.13 -1.76 10.41
N LYS A 101 -3.00 -2.49 10.41
CA LYS A 101 -1.88 -2.27 11.34
C LYS A 101 -1.27 -0.88 11.21
N GLU A 102 -1.10 -0.40 9.98
CA GLU A 102 -0.53 0.91 9.67
C GLU A 102 -1.51 2.06 9.93
N GLY A 103 -2.77 1.76 10.29
CA GLY A 103 -3.76 2.75 10.66
C GLY A 103 -4.23 3.62 9.48
N LEU A 104 -4.16 3.13 8.24
CA LEU A 104 -4.48 3.90 7.03
C LEU A 104 -5.88 4.54 7.07
N ILE A 105 -6.82 3.93 7.79
CA ILE A 105 -8.12 4.56 8.08
C ILE A 105 -8.13 5.19 9.48
N ALA A 106 -7.68 4.45 10.50
CA ALA A 106 -7.83 4.82 11.91
C ALA A 106 -7.22 6.19 12.27
N ILE A 107 -6.04 6.53 11.73
CA ILE A 107 -5.30 7.76 12.06
C ILE A 107 -6.17 9.02 11.89
N ALA A 108 -6.99 9.08 10.85
CA ALA A 108 -7.84 10.25 10.57
C ALA A 108 -8.96 10.44 11.61
N TYR A 109 -9.40 9.37 12.28
CA TYR A 109 -10.50 9.37 13.24
C TYR A 109 -10.04 9.44 14.69
N GLU A 110 -8.89 8.85 15.01
CA GLU A 110 -8.28 8.95 16.35
C GLU A 110 -7.87 10.38 16.70
N ARG A 111 -7.55 11.20 15.68
CA ARG A 111 -7.29 12.64 15.80
C ARG A 111 -6.23 12.99 16.86
N LYS A 112 -5.24 12.12 17.08
CA LYS A 112 -4.11 12.36 18.01
C LYS A 112 -3.42 13.72 17.78
N TYR A 113 -3.31 14.15 16.52
CA TYR A 113 -2.68 15.42 16.13
C TYR A 113 -3.71 16.47 15.68
N GLY A 114 -4.97 16.37 16.12
CA GLY A 114 -6.04 17.27 15.69
C GLY A 114 -6.25 17.22 14.18
N GLU A 115 -6.36 18.39 13.55
CA GLU A 115 -6.53 18.58 12.10
C GLU A 115 -5.39 17.97 11.27
N HIS A 116 -4.18 17.88 11.82
CA HIS A 116 -3.02 17.34 11.13
C HIS A 116 -3.08 15.83 10.95
N SER A 117 -3.94 15.13 11.71
CA SER A 117 -4.13 13.68 11.60
C SER A 117 -4.62 13.28 10.21
N ARG A 118 -5.39 14.13 9.53
CA ARG A 118 -5.84 13.85 8.15
C ARG A 118 -4.69 13.96 7.14
N ILE A 119 -3.77 14.91 7.34
CA ILE A 119 -2.57 15.06 6.50
C ILE A 119 -1.66 13.84 6.68
N TYR A 120 -1.46 13.40 7.93
CA TYR A 120 -0.67 12.20 8.22
C TYR A 120 -1.29 10.93 7.61
N GLN A 121 -2.62 10.76 7.72
CA GLN A 121 -3.31 9.65 7.08
C GLN A 121 -3.12 9.64 5.56
N PHE A 122 -3.28 10.80 4.90
CA PHE A 122 -3.02 10.91 3.46
C PHE A 122 -1.55 10.67 3.09
N ALA A 123 -0.60 11.07 3.94
CA ALA A 123 0.81 10.79 3.76
C ALA A 123 1.09 9.27 3.74
N LYS A 124 0.46 8.50 4.64
CA LYS A 124 0.58 7.03 4.62
C LYS A 124 -0.10 6.42 3.39
N HIS A 125 -1.28 6.92 3.00
CA HIS A 125 -1.95 6.47 1.76
C HIS A 125 -1.08 6.70 0.51
N TYR A 126 -0.43 7.86 0.40
CA TYR A 126 0.46 8.17 -0.73
C TYR A 126 1.60 7.16 -0.88
N LEU A 127 2.20 6.74 0.24
CA LEU A 127 3.26 5.73 0.25
C LEU A 127 2.75 4.30 -0.01
N TYR A 128 1.54 3.98 0.46
CA TYR A 128 0.96 2.65 0.37
C TYR A 128 0.32 2.36 -1.00
N ALA A 129 -0.38 3.33 -1.58
CA ALA A 129 -1.21 3.14 -2.76
C ALA A 129 -0.46 2.57 -3.98
N PRO A 130 0.74 3.06 -4.36
CA PRO A 130 1.43 2.59 -5.57
C PRO A 130 1.83 1.12 -5.53
N SER A 131 2.13 0.58 -4.33
CA SER A 131 2.67 -0.77 -4.17
C SER A 131 1.62 -1.80 -3.74
N SER A 132 0.39 -1.37 -3.46
CA SER A 132 -0.62 -2.22 -2.82
C SER A 132 -1.59 -2.91 -3.78
N ALA A 133 -1.23 -3.05 -5.06
CA ALA A 133 -2.07 -3.71 -6.08
C ALA A 133 -3.54 -3.23 -6.08
N MET A 134 -3.76 -1.92 -6.00
CA MET A 134 -5.08 -1.28 -5.91
C MET A 134 -5.89 -1.57 -4.63
N TYR A 135 -5.26 -2.07 -3.55
CA TYR A 135 -5.90 -2.19 -2.24
C TYR A 135 -6.26 -0.82 -1.62
N ASP A 136 -5.73 0.29 -2.13
CA ASP A 136 -6.20 1.64 -1.77
C ASP A 136 -7.69 1.89 -2.11
N CYS A 137 -8.24 1.21 -3.12
CA CYS A 137 -9.64 1.36 -3.52
C CYS A 137 -10.63 0.97 -2.40
N PRO A 138 -10.56 -0.25 -1.81
CA PRO A 138 -11.41 -0.59 -0.66
C PRO A 138 -11.18 0.33 0.53
N LEU A 139 -9.95 0.77 0.80
CA LEU A 139 -9.67 1.71 1.89
C LEU A 139 -10.38 3.05 1.68
N SER A 140 -10.33 3.60 0.46
CA SER A 140 -11.04 4.82 0.10
C SER A 140 -12.56 4.71 0.29
N MET A 141 -13.14 3.53 0.02
CA MET A 141 -14.56 3.28 0.28
C MET A 141 -14.86 3.14 1.78
N THR A 142 -14.04 2.41 2.53
CA THR A 142 -14.19 2.25 3.99
C THR A 142 -14.09 3.58 4.73
N GLY A 143 -13.13 4.44 4.36
CA GLY A 143 -13.03 5.78 4.94
C GLY A 143 -14.31 6.58 4.75
N LYS A 144 -14.93 6.53 3.56
CA LYS A 144 -16.23 7.19 3.34
C LYS A 144 -17.34 6.59 4.21
N SER A 145 -17.39 5.27 4.37
CA SER A 145 -18.40 4.61 5.20
C SER A 145 -18.33 5.07 6.67
N VAL A 146 -17.13 5.16 7.25
CA VAL A 146 -16.97 5.61 8.66
C VAL A 146 -17.39 7.07 8.84
N THR A 147 -17.25 7.93 7.82
CA THR A 147 -17.70 9.33 7.92
C THR A 147 -19.23 9.49 7.84
N ILE A 148 -19.93 8.53 7.24
CA ILE A 148 -21.38 8.61 7.00
C ILE A 148 -22.19 7.94 8.12
N ILE A 149 -21.56 7.06 8.91
CA ILE A 149 -22.15 6.39 10.09
C ILE A 149 -21.92 7.24 11.33
#